data_AF-A0A3B8Z5M4-F1
#
_entry.id   AF-A0A3B8Z5M4-F1
#
_cell.length_a   1.000
_cell.length_b   1.000
_cell.length_c   1.000
_cell.angle_alpha   90.00
_cell.angle_beta   90.00
_cell.angle_gamma   90.00
#
_symmetry.space_group_name_H-M   'P 1'
#
loop_
_entity.id
_entity.type
_entity.pdbx_description
1 polymer ?
#
loop_
_entity_poly.entity_id
_entity_poly.type
_entity_poly.pdbx_seq_one_letter_code
_entity_poly.pdbx_strand_id
1 'polypeptide(L)' 'MQSFQEDFLNFVIEHDILRFGQFTLKSGRQSPYFFNAGLFNSGEKLSFLAQSYAAAIVHSG' A
#
# COMPACT_ATOMS: atom_id res chain seq x y z
N MET A 1 -0.18 15.84 3.29
CA MET A 1 0.12 14.65 2.47
C MET A 1 0.44 15.15 1.08
N GLN A 2 1.43 14.58 0.41
CA GLN A 2 1.65 14.84 -1.02
C GLN A 2 0.56 14.10 -1.82
N SER A 3 0.16 14.61 -2.99
CA SER A 3 -0.90 13.99 -3.80
C SER A 3 -0.66 12.50 -4.09
N PHE A 4 0.59 12.13 -4.42
CA PHE A 4 0.95 10.74 -4.69
C PHE A 4 0.72 9.79 -3.49
N GLN A 5 0.70 10.30 -2.26
CA GLN A 5 0.42 9.52 -1.06
C GLN A 5 -1.08 9.24 -0.90
N GLU A 6 -1.94 10.21 -1.26
CA GLU A 6 -3.39 10.05 -1.29
C GLU A 6 -3.79 9.03 -2.36
N ASP A 7 -3.25 9.19 -3.57
CA ASP A 7 -3.48 8.27 -4.68
C ASP A 7 -3.05 6.84 -4.33
N PHE A 8 -1.90 6.69 -3.67
CA PHE A 8 -1.43 5.39 -3.21
C PHE A 8 -2.38 4.74 -2.20
N LEU A 9 -2.85 5.50 -1.20
CA LEU A 9 -3.78 4.98 -0.19
C LEU A 9 -5.12 4.56 -0.80
N ASN A 10 -5.67 5.35 -1.70
CA ASN A 10 -6.90 5.02 -2.41
C ASN A 10 -6.75 3.72 -3.21
N PHE A 11 -5.66 3.60 -3.96
CA PHE A 11 -5.38 2.42 -4.77
C PHE A 11 -5.25 1.14 -3.93
N VAL A 12 -4.50 1.19 -2.82
CA VAL A 12 -4.31 -0.01 -1.99
C VAL A 12 -5.57 -0.42 -1.23
N ILE A 13 -6.46 0.53 -0.92
CA ILE A 13 -7.76 0.23 -0.32
C ILE A 13 -8.69 -0.39 -1.37
N GLU A 14 -8.79 0.21 -2.56
CA GLU A 14 -9.65 -0.27 -3.65
C GLU A 14 -9.30 -1.70 -4.09
N HIS A 15 -8.01 -2.05 -4.06
CA HIS A 15 -7.52 -3.37 -4.46
C HIS A 15 -7.33 -4.37 -3.31
N ASP A 16 -7.87 -4.09 -2.11
CA ASP A 16 -7.76 -4.95 -0.92
C ASP A 16 -6.31 -5.25 -0.48
N ILE A 17 -5.35 -4.47 -0.96
CA ILE A 17 -3.94 -4.54 -0.56
C ILE A 17 -3.81 -4.06 0.89
N LEU A 18 -4.54 -3.00 1.25
CA LEU A 18 -4.74 -2.53 2.61
C LEU A 18 -6.18 -2.84 3.04
N ARG A 19 -6.36 -3.65 4.08
CA ARG A 19 -7.67 -3.98 4.64
C ARG A 19 -7.78 -3.57 6.10
N PHE A 20 -8.98 -3.20 6.51
CA PHE A 20 -9.34 -2.91 7.91
C PHE A 20 -10.14 -4.07 8.51
N GLY A 21 -9.90 -4.37 9.79
CA GLY A 21 -10.46 -5.55 10.44
C GLY A 21 -9.65 -5.95 11.67
N GLN A 22 -9.71 -7.22 12.07
CA GLN A 22 -8.86 -7.75 13.15
C GLN A 22 -7.83 -8.71 12.58
N PHE A 23 -6.55 -8.37 12.73
CA PHE A 23 -5.45 -9.16 12.20
C PHE A 23 -4.40 -9.42 13.28
N THR A 24 -3.88 -10.64 13.35
CA THR A 24 -2.72 -10.97 14.19
C THR A 24 -1.44 -10.84 13.37
N LEU A 25 -0.55 -9.95 13.79
CA LEU A 25 0.74 -9.75 13.12
C LEU A 25 1.74 -10.84 13.50
N LYS A 26 2.84 -10.95 12.75
CA LYS A 26 3.94 -11.90 13.04
C LYS A 26 4.51 -11.75 14.46
N SER A 27 4.43 -10.55 15.03
CA SER A 27 4.83 -10.27 16.42
C SER A 27 3.81 -10.71 17.48
N GLY A 28 2.66 -11.26 17.08
CA GLY A 28 1.53 -11.58 17.96
C GLY A 28 0.65 -10.38 18.30
N ARG A 29 0.99 -9.15 17.87
CA ARG A 29 0.15 -7.97 18.10
C ARG A 29 -1.15 -8.05 17.30
N GLN A 30 -2.25 -7.64 17.94
CA GLN A 30 -3.52 -7.40 17.24
C GLN A 30 -3.50 -6.03 16.57
N SER A 31 -3.76 -6.01 15.26
CA SER A 31 -3.78 -4.82 14.42
C SER A 31 -5.17 -4.58 13.84
N PRO A 32 -5.66 -3.33 13.81
CA PRO A 32 -6.93 -2.98 13.19
C PRO A 32 -6.86 -2.94 11.65
N TYR A 33 -5.67 -3.17 11.07
CA TYR A 33 -5.46 -3.23 9.63
C TYR A 33 -4.34 -4.21 9.26
N PHE A 34 -4.33 -4.62 7.99
CA PHE A 34 -3.25 -5.43 7.43
C PHE A 34 -2.93 -4.99 6.01
N PHE A 35 -1.65 -4.85 5.73
CA PHE A 35 -1.13 -4.51 4.40
C PHE A 35 -0.48 -5.75 3.77
N ASN A 36 -1.03 -6.25 2.67
CA ASN A 36 -0.52 -7.41 1.94
C ASN A 36 0.07 -6.99 0.59
N ALA A 37 1.37 -6.71 0.57
CA ALA A 37 2.09 -6.36 -0.66
C ALA A 37 2.08 -7.49 -1.71
N GLY A 38 1.78 -8.74 -1.33
CA GLY A 38 1.64 -9.85 -2.29
C GLY A 38 0.44 -9.71 -3.24
N LEU A 39 -0.47 -8.77 -2.98
CA LEU A 39 -1.60 -8.47 -3.86
C LEU A 39 -1.27 -7.49 -5.00
N PHE A 40 -0.05 -6.95 -5.04
CA PHE A 40 0.51 -6.33 -6.26
C PHE A 40 0.95 -7.43 -7.25
N ASN A 41 -0.02 -8.18 -7.75
CA ASN A 41 0.19 -9.43 -8.50
C ASN A 41 -0.22 -9.36 -9.98
N SER A 42 -0.51 -8.17 -10.50
CA SER A 42 -0.76 -7.92 -11.92
C SER A 42 0.20 -6.86 -12.46
N GLY A 43 0.38 -6.81 -13.78
CA GLY A 43 1.27 -5.83 -14.43
C GLY A 43 0.86 -4.38 -14.14
N GLU A 44 -0.44 -4.09 -14.14
CA GLU A 44 -0.99 -2.78 -13.78
C GLU A 44 -0.63 -2.39 -12.34
N LYS A 45 -0.88 -3.29 -11.37
CA LYS A 45 -0.60 -3.04 -9.96
C LYS A 45 0.90 -2.84 -9.70
N LEU A 46 1.74 -3.64 -10.36
CA LEU A 46 3.20 -3.48 -10.28
C LEU A 46 3.67 -2.16 -10.90
N SER A 47 3.08 -1.74 -12.02
CA SER A 47 3.38 -0.45 -12.64
C SER A 47 3.01 0.72 -11.73
N PHE A 48 1.81 0.68 -11.13
CA PHE A 48 1.37 1.67 -10.15
C PHE A 48 2.33 1.73 -8.95
N LEU A 49 2.67 0.58 -8.37
CA LEU A 49 3.62 0.50 -7.26
C LEU A 49 4.97 1.14 -7.60
N ALA A 50 5.52 0.83 -8.78
CA ALA A 50 6.79 1.39 -9.24
C ALA A 50 6.72 2.93 -9.38
N GLN A 51 5.63 3.46 -9.92
CA GLN A 51 5.41 4.91 -10.04
C GLN A 51 5.32 5.59 -8.68
N SER A 52 4.58 5.00 -7.73
CA SER A 52 4.46 5.54 -6.37
C SER A 52 5.80 5.58 -5.63
N TYR A 53 6.61 4.52 -5.75
CA TYR A 53 7.97 4.51 -5.19
C TYR A 53 8.87 5.55 -5.86
N ALA A 54 8.82 5.68 -7.19
CA ALA A 54 9.60 6.69 -7.91
C ALA A 54 9.24 8.12 -7.46
N ALA A 55 7.95 8.42 -7.31
CA ALA A 55 7.47 9.71 -6.79
C ALA A 55 7.97 9.97 -5.36
N ALA A 56 7.93 8.97 -4.48
CA ALA A 56 8.43 9.08 -3.12
C ALA A 56 9.94 9.36 -3.08
N ILE A 57 10.72 8.67 -3.92
CA ILE A 57 12.18 8.88 -4.01
C ILE A 57 12.49 10.30 -4.49
N VAL A 58 11.82 10.78 -5.54
CA VAL A 58 12.02 12.14 -6.08
C VAL A 58 11.69 13.21 -5.03
N HIS A 59 10.66 13.02 -4.21
CA HIS A 59 10.24 13.97 -3.17
C HIS A 59 11.00 13.83 -1.85
N SER A 60 11.92 12.85 -1.71
CA SER A 60 12.64 12.61 -0.46
C SER A 60 13.84 13.55 -0.22
N GLY A 61 14.10 14.47 -1.16
CA GLY A 61 15.18 15.46 -1.12
C GLY A 61 14.74 16.83 -0.62
#